data_AF-A0A445D5P9-F1
#
_entry.id   AF-A0A445D5P9-F1
#
_cell.length_a   1.000
_cell.length_b   1.000
_cell.length_c   1.000
_cell.angle_alpha   90.00
_cell.angle_beta   90.00
_cell.angle_gamma   90.00
#
_symmetry.space_group_name_H-M   'P 1'
#
loop_
_entity.id
_entity.type
_entity.pdbx_description
1 polymer ?
#
loop_
_entity_poly.entity_id
_entity_poly.type
_entity_poly.pdbx_seq_one_letter_code
_entity_poly.pdbx_strand_id
1 'polypeptide(L)'
;MEGQEQQLHVQSQRMDRQEELLSNWMNQQREWQKQQMKQQQEHYSQLTQAINQVTERQECQDKRLQELNQRQLSQMKAFNEFSMLNEGWQLHREEFSINTQAKLTYVAGHMHNLHPIIPIYEAVRKDLIEQEEGKVK
;
A
#
# COMPACT_ATOMS: atom_id res chain seq x y z
N MET A 1 -39.71 84.20 -35.25
CA MET A 1 -40.14 82.86 -34.80
C MET A 1 -39.10 81.78 -35.12
N GLU A 2 -38.30 81.92 -36.18
CA GLU A 2 -37.29 80.91 -36.59
C GLU A 2 -36.16 80.64 -35.57
N GLY A 3 -35.74 81.64 -34.77
CA GLY A 3 -34.67 81.45 -33.78
C GLY A 3 -35.03 80.55 -32.59
N GLN A 4 -36.31 80.50 -32.22
CA GLN A 4 -36.80 79.60 -31.16
C GLN A 4 -36.91 78.16 -31.63
N GLU A 5 -37.34 77.95 -32.89
CA GLU A 5 -37.44 76.61 -33.48
C GLU A 5 -36.05 75.98 -33.68
N GLN A 6 -35.06 76.76 -34.11
CA GLN A 6 -33.67 76.30 -34.21
C GLN A 6 -33.07 75.96 -32.83
N GLN A 7 -33.38 76.76 -31.81
CA GLN A 7 -32.93 76.49 -30.44
C GLN A 7 -33.54 75.20 -29.87
N LEU A 8 -34.84 74.98 -30.09
CA LEU A 8 -35.53 73.75 -29.69
C LEU A 8 -35.00 72.53 -30.45
N HIS A 9 -34.69 72.67 -31.74
CA HIS A 9 -34.11 71.60 -32.54
C HIS A 9 -32.72 71.17 -32.04
N VAL A 10 -31.85 72.14 -31.74
CA VAL A 10 -30.52 71.88 -31.16
C VAL A 10 -30.64 71.26 -29.77
N GLN A 11 -31.65 71.65 -28.98
CA GLN A 11 -31.92 71.05 -27.67
C GLN A 11 -32.38 69.60 -27.79
N SER A 12 -33.27 69.30 -28.75
CA SER A 12 -33.72 67.93 -29.04
C SER A 12 -32.54 67.04 -29.43
N GLN A 13 -31.71 67.48 -30.38
CA GLN A 13 -30.52 66.73 -30.82
C GLN A 13 -29.54 66.46 -29.66
N ARG A 14 -29.43 67.39 -28.70
CA ARG A 14 -28.60 67.17 -27.50
C ARG A 14 -29.20 66.13 -26.57
N MET A 15 -30.52 66.11 -26.40
CA MET A 15 -31.21 65.10 -25.59
C MET A 15 -31.08 63.71 -26.24
N ASP A 16 -31.33 63.61 -27.54
CA ASP A 16 -31.21 62.34 -28.28
C ASP A 16 -29.79 61.76 -28.16
N ARG A 17 -28.77 62.62 -28.27
CA ARG A 17 -27.36 62.21 -28.11
C ARG A 17 -27.01 61.81 -26.68
N GLN A 18 -27.62 62.44 -25.67
CA GLN A 18 -27.44 62.03 -24.27
C GLN A 18 -28.11 60.68 -23.99
N GLU A 19 -29.31 60.45 -24.51
CA GLU A 19 -30.02 59.18 -24.39
C GLU A 19 -29.26 58.04 -25.07
N GLU A 20 -28.70 58.28 -26.26
CA GLU A 20 -27.88 57.30 -26.97
C GLU A 20 -26.61 56.94 -26.17
N LEU A 21 -25.91 57.92 -25.60
CA LEU A 21 -24.74 57.69 -24.76
C LEU A 21 -25.09 56.89 -23.49
N LEU A 22 -26.21 57.23 -22.84
CA LEU A 22 -26.67 56.54 -21.64
C LEU A 22 -27.05 55.08 -21.95
N SER A 23 -27.76 54.87 -23.06
CA SER A 23 -28.16 53.55 -23.52
C SER A 23 -26.95 52.68 -23.88
N ASN A 24 -25.97 53.25 -24.59
CA ASN A 24 -24.72 52.57 -24.92
C ASN A 24 -23.91 52.20 -23.65
N TRP A 25 -23.85 53.09 -22.66
CA TRP A 25 -23.20 52.81 -21.39
C TRP A 25 -23.90 51.69 -20.61
N MET A 26 -25.24 51.73 -20.51
CA MET A 26 -26.00 50.67 -19.85
C MET A 26 -25.86 49.31 -20.53
N ASN A 27 -25.82 49.29 -21.88
CA ASN A 27 -25.60 48.07 -22.63
C ASN A 27 -24.19 47.50 -22.39
N GLN A 28 -23.16 48.34 -22.39
CA GLN A 28 -21.79 47.93 -22.07
C GLN A 28 -21.69 47.37 -20.65
N GLN A 29 -22.31 48.03 -19.66
CA GLN A 29 -22.33 47.54 -18.28
C GLN A 29 -23.01 46.17 -18.18
N ARG A 30 -24.13 45.98 -18.88
CA ARG A 30 -24.86 44.71 -18.89
C ARG A 30 -24.05 43.59 -19.52
N GLU A 31 -23.40 43.84 -20.65
CA GLU A 31 -22.55 42.83 -21.30
C GLU A 31 -21.32 42.50 -20.46
N TRP A 32 -20.70 43.50 -19.83
CA TRP A 32 -19.61 43.27 -18.88
C TRP A 32 -20.06 42.38 -17.70
N GLN A 33 -21.22 42.66 -17.10
CA GLN A 33 -21.77 41.81 -16.03
C GLN A 33 -22.05 40.38 -16.50
N LYS A 34 -22.61 40.20 -17.71
CA LYS A 34 -22.83 38.87 -18.28
C LYS A 34 -21.52 38.11 -18.49
N GLN A 35 -20.48 38.78 -19.00
CA GLN A 35 -19.17 38.17 -19.19
C GLN A 35 -18.54 37.75 -17.86
N GLN A 36 -18.60 38.61 -16.85
CA GLN A 36 -18.11 38.27 -15.50
C GLN A 36 -18.83 37.06 -14.91
N MET A 37 -20.16 37.02 -15.03
CA MET A 37 -20.95 35.89 -14.53
C MET A 37 -20.61 34.58 -15.26
N LYS A 38 -20.43 34.64 -16.59
CA LYS A 38 -20.02 33.47 -17.39
C LYS A 38 -18.63 32.98 -16.99
N GLN A 39 -17.66 33.88 -16.87
CA GLN A 39 -16.30 33.52 -16.45
C GLN A 39 -16.31 32.89 -15.07
N GLN A 40 -17.02 33.50 -14.12
CA GLN A 40 -17.13 32.97 -12.76
C GLN A 40 -17.76 31.57 -12.76
N GLN A 41 -18.86 31.37 -13.50
CA GLN A 41 -19.51 30.06 -13.62
C GLN A 41 -18.58 29.01 -14.22
N GLU A 42 -17.85 29.36 -15.27
CA GLU A 42 -16.90 28.46 -15.93
C GLU A 42 -15.75 28.06 -15.00
N HIS A 43 -15.19 29.03 -14.26
CA HIS A 43 -14.17 28.76 -13.24
C HIS A 43 -14.68 27.83 -12.14
N TYR A 44 -15.90 28.05 -11.62
CA TYR A 44 -16.47 27.14 -10.63
C TYR A 44 -16.75 25.75 -11.18
N SER A 45 -17.19 25.65 -12.43
CA SER A 45 -17.41 24.36 -13.09
C SER A 45 -16.10 23.58 -13.24
N GLN A 46 -15.05 24.23 -13.72
CA GLN A 46 -13.72 23.63 -13.86
C GLN A 46 -13.14 23.22 -12.50
N LEU A 47 -13.25 24.09 -11.49
CA LEU A 47 -12.79 23.80 -10.14
C LEU A 47 -13.51 22.59 -9.55
N THR A 48 -14.84 22.54 -9.67
CA THR A 48 -15.64 21.41 -9.18
C THR A 48 -15.24 20.11 -9.86
N GLN A 49 -15.03 20.15 -11.18
CA GLN A 49 -14.58 18.97 -11.93
C GLN A 49 -13.19 18.50 -11.46
N ALA A 50 -12.25 19.43 -11.27
CA ALA A 50 -10.91 19.11 -10.79
C ALA A 50 -10.94 18.50 -9.37
N ILE A 51 -11.76 19.05 -8.47
CA ILE A 51 -11.96 18.51 -7.13
C ILE A 51 -12.51 17.09 -7.20
N ASN A 52 -13.57 16.85 -7.97
CA ASN A 52 -14.16 15.52 -8.10
C ASN A 52 -13.15 14.48 -8.61
N GLN A 53 -12.34 14.84 -9.62
CA GLN A 53 -11.30 13.94 -10.13
C GLN A 53 -10.20 13.63 -9.10
N VAL A 54 -9.85 14.60 -8.26
CA VAL A 54 -8.88 14.36 -7.17
C VAL A 54 -9.51 13.46 -6.11
N THR A 55 -10.75 13.71 -5.71
CA THR A 55 -11.48 12.90 -4.73
C THR A 55 -11.63 11.45 -5.19
N GLU A 56 -12.07 11.21 -6.43
CA GLU A 56 -12.21 9.86 -6.98
C GLU A 56 -10.87 9.11 -7.01
N ARG A 57 -9.78 9.79 -7.38
CA ARG A 57 -8.44 9.20 -7.35
C ARG A 57 -8.00 8.87 -5.93
N GLN A 58 -8.28 9.74 -4.97
CA GLN A 58 -7.97 9.53 -3.55
C GLN A 58 -8.72 8.31 -3.01
N GLU A 59 -10.03 8.22 -3.22
CA GLU A 59 -10.83 7.07 -2.79
C GLU A 59 -10.34 5.75 -3.40
N CYS A 60 -9.93 5.78 -4.67
CA CYS A 60 -9.38 4.62 -5.34
C CYS A 60 -8.00 4.21 -4.80
N GLN A 61 -7.17 5.18 -4.40
CA GLN A 61 -5.89 4.92 -3.74
C GLN A 61 -6.10 4.34 -2.34
N ASP A 62 -7.02 4.90 -1.56
CA ASP A 62 -7.32 4.43 -0.21
C ASP A 62 -7.83 2.99 -0.20
N LYS A 63 -8.73 2.63 -1.12
CA LYS A 63 -9.19 1.24 -1.30
C LYS A 63 -8.04 0.29 -1.62
N ARG A 64 -7.15 0.68 -2.53
CA ARG A 64 -5.98 -0.13 -2.91
C ARG A 64 -5.00 -0.31 -1.75
N LEU A 65 -4.77 0.73 -0.95
CA LEU A 65 -3.95 0.65 0.25
C LEU A 65 -4.56 -0.29 1.30
N GLN A 66 -5.88 -0.22 1.49
CA GLN A 66 -6.59 -1.11 2.40
C GLN A 66 -6.48 -2.58 1.97
N GLU A 67 -6.68 -2.87 0.67
CA GLU A 67 -6.50 -4.22 0.12
C GLU A 67 -5.06 -4.73 0.29
N LEU A 68 -4.07 -3.88 0.03
CA LEU A 68 -2.66 -4.24 0.18
C LEU A 68 -2.33 -4.57 1.63
N ASN A 69 -2.83 -3.77 2.58
CA ASN A 69 -2.63 -4.00 4.01
C ASN A 69 -3.29 -5.31 4.46
N GLN A 70 -4.52 -5.60 4.00
CA GLN A 70 -5.19 -6.88 4.27
C GLN A 70 -4.41 -8.08 3.72
N ARG A 71 -3.87 -7.97 2.51
CA ARG A 71 -3.02 -9.02 1.91
C ARG A 71 -1.74 -9.21 2.70
N GLN A 72 -1.08 -8.12 3.10
CA GLN A 72 0.14 -8.19 3.90
C GLN A 72 -0.11 -8.85 5.26
N LEU A 73 -1.22 -8.51 5.93
CA LEU A 73 -1.60 -9.14 7.20
C LEU A 73 -1.85 -10.64 7.02
N SER A 74 -2.57 -11.02 5.96
CA SER A 74 -2.87 -12.42 5.65
C SER A 74 -1.59 -13.20 5.33
N GLN A 75 -0.67 -12.62 4.57
CA GLN A 75 0.63 -13.22 4.28
C GLN A 75 1.47 -13.40 5.53
N MET A 76 1.52 -12.39 6.41
CA MET A 76 2.29 -12.47 7.64
C MET A 76 1.74 -13.54 8.59
N LYS A 77 0.41 -13.66 8.66
CA LYS A 77 -0.24 -14.73 9.43
C LYS A 77 0.11 -16.11 8.88
N ALA A 78 -0.01 -16.32 7.57
CA ALA A 78 0.33 -17.59 6.93
C ALA A 78 1.82 -17.94 7.11
N PHE A 79 2.71 -16.95 6.99
CA PHE A 79 4.14 -17.13 7.23
C PHE A 79 4.45 -17.52 8.68
N ASN A 80 3.78 -16.88 9.65
CA ASN A 80 3.94 -17.22 11.06
C ASN A 80 3.43 -18.64 11.37
N GLU A 81 2.27 -19.02 10.85
CA GLU A 81 1.73 -20.38 10.98
C GLU A 81 2.68 -21.42 10.39
N PHE A 82 3.22 -21.16 9.19
CA PHE A 82 4.22 -22.03 8.56
C PHE A 82 5.48 -22.16 9.41
N SER A 83 5.97 -21.05 9.97
CA SER A 83 7.17 -21.02 10.80
C SER A 83 6.99 -21.85 12.07
N MET A 84 5.87 -21.66 12.78
CA MET A 84 5.52 -22.45 13.97
C MET A 84 5.41 -23.95 13.66
N LEU A 85 4.77 -24.32 12.54
CA LEU A 85 4.68 -25.71 12.13
C LEU A 85 6.06 -26.30 11.85
N ASN A 86 6.91 -25.57 11.13
CA ASN A 86 8.25 -26.04 10.80
C ASN A 86 9.13 -26.21 12.06
N GLU A 87 9.06 -25.27 13.01
CA GLU A 87 9.74 -25.39 14.31
C GLU A 87 9.28 -26.64 15.08
N GLY A 88 7.97 -26.89 15.17
CA GLY A 88 7.44 -28.09 15.81
C GLY A 88 7.93 -29.38 15.16
N TRP A 89 8.04 -29.41 13.82
CA TRP A 89 8.57 -30.56 13.10
C TRP A 89 10.05 -30.81 13.37
N GLN A 90 10.87 -29.75 13.44
CA GLN A 90 12.28 -29.89 13.80
C GLN A 90 12.45 -30.40 15.23
N LEU A 91 11.69 -29.86 16.18
CA LEU A 91 11.71 -30.31 17.57
C LEU A 91 11.38 -31.80 17.69
N HIS A 92 10.30 -32.26 17.05
CA HIS A 92 9.93 -33.67 17.08
C HIS A 92 11.03 -34.57 16.46
N ARG A 93 11.68 -34.11 15.40
CA ARG A 93 12.81 -34.83 14.77
C ARG A 93 14.02 -34.91 15.71
N GLU A 94 14.35 -33.81 16.37
CA GLU A 94 15.44 -33.75 17.35
C GLU A 94 15.15 -34.64 18.56
N GLU A 95 13.94 -34.58 19.13
CA GLU A 95 13.49 -35.44 20.22
C GLU A 95 13.55 -36.92 19.84
N PHE A 96 13.06 -37.29 18.65
CA PHE A 96 13.15 -38.66 18.15
C PHE A 96 14.62 -39.13 18.05
N SER A 97 15.51 -38.26 17.55
CA SER A 97 16.93 -38.56 17.40
C SER A 97 17.62 -38.73 18.76
N ILE A 98 17.36 -37.82 19.71
CA ILE A 98 17.88 -37.88 21.08
C ILE A 98 17.39 -39.15 21.79
N ASN A 99 16.09 -39.45 21.72
CA ASN A 99 15.49 -40.63 22.35
C ASN A 99 16.06 -41.93 21.77
N THR A 100 16.18 -42.00 20.44
CA THR A 100 16.81 -43.13 19.75
C THR A 100 18.26 -43.30 20.20
N GLN A 101 19.03 -42.21 20.24
CA GLN A 101 20.42 -42.25 20.69
C GLN A 101 20.55 -42.72 22.15
N ALA A 102 19.68 -42.23 23.04
CA ALA A 102 19.68 -42.63 24.44
C ALA A 102 19.37 -44.14 24.61
N LYS A 103 18.37 -44.65 23.88
CA LYS A 103 18.03 -46.08 23.88
C LYS A 103 19.17 -46.94 23.34
N LEU A 104 19.76 -46.54 22.21
CA LEU A 104 20.91 -47.27 21.64
C LEU A 104 22.10 -47.27 22.59
N THR A 105 22.39 -46.13 23.23
CA THR A 105 23.47 -46.00 24.23
C THR A 105 23.21 -46.92 25.43
N TYR A 106 21.98 -46.95 25.93
CA TYR A 106 21.58 -47.83 27.02
C TYR A 106 21.80 -49.31 26.65
N VAL A 107 21.30 -49.74 25.49
CA VAL A 107 21.48 -51.12 25.00
C VAL A 107 22.97 -51.44 24.83
N ALA A 108 23.74 -50.59 24.16
CA ALA A 108 25.17 -50.81 23.95
C ALA A 108 25.95 -50.97 25.27
N GLY A 109 25.59 -50.21 26.33
CA GLY A 109 26.22 -50.33 27.64
C GLY A 109 25.79 -51.55 28.46
N HIS A 110 24.58 -52.06 28.26
CA HIS A 110 24.00 -53.11 29.13
C HIS A 110 23.89 -54.49 28.48
N MET A 111 24.04 -54.61 27.16
CA MET A 111 23.94 -55.90 26.46
C MET A 111 24.95 -56.94 26.96
N HIS A 112 26.17 -56.53 27.30
CA HIS A 112 27.17 -57.43 27.87
C HIS A 112 26.71 -58.05 29.21
N ASN A 113 25.94 -57.30 30.01
CA ASN A 113 25.43 -57.79 31.29
C ASN A 113 24.38 -58.91 31.11
N LEU A 114 23.62 -58.85 30.02
CA LEU A 114 22.62 -59.87 29.68
C LEU A 114 23.24 -61.04 28.90
N HIS A 115 24.25 -60.77 28.08
CA HIS A 115 24.91 -61.77 27.24
C HIS A 115 26.43 -61.54 27.24
N PRO A 116 27.17 -62.11 28.20
CA PRO A 116 28.60 -61.82 28.42
C PRO A 116 29.54 -62.10 27.24
N ILE A 117 29.11 -62.91 26.27
CA ILE A 117 29.86 -63.18 25.03
C ILE A 117 29.93 -61.91 24.14
N ILE A 118 28.98 -60.99 24.27
CA ILE A 118 28.98 -59.74 23.50
C ILE A 118 29.95 -58.76 24.18
N PRO A 119 31.03 -58.31 23.53
CA PRO A 119 32.01 -57.41 24.15
C PRO A 119 31.40 -56.04 24.51
N ILE A 120 31.94 -55.41 25.56
CA ILE A 120 31.55 -54.05 25.95
C ILE A 120 32.00 -53.03 24.90
N TYR A 121 31.24 -51.93 24.78
CA TYR A 121 31.48 -50.88 23.80
C TYR A 121 32.94 -50.37 23.78
N GLU A 122 33.52 -50.09 24.95
CA GLU A 122 34.90 -49.57 25.04
C GLU A 122 35.95 -50.54 24.48
N ALA A 123 35.74 -51.85 24.63
CA ALA A 123 36.64 -52.85 24.06
C ALA A 123 36.59 -52.82 22.53
N VAL A 124 35.38 -52.85 21.95
CA VAL A 124 35.19 -52.77 20.50
C VAL A 124 35.70 -51.45 19.93
N ARG A 125 35.46 -50.33 20.61
CA ARG A 125 35.93 -49.01 20.20
C ARG A 125 37.45 -48.93 20.18
N LYS A 126 38.12 -49.47 21.21
CA LYS A 126 39.58 -49.52 21.29
C LYS A 126 40.15 -50.34 20.13
N ASP A 127 39.62 -51.53 19.88
CA ASP A 127 40.07 -52.42 18.80
C ASP A 127 39.93 -51.74 17.43
N LEU A 128 38.83 -51.01 17.19
CA LEU A 128 38.60 -50.27 15.94
C LEU A 128 39.59 -49.11 15.76
N ILE A 129 39.90 -48.36 16.82
CA ILE A 129 40.88 -47.27 16.77
C ILE A 129 42.27 -47.82 16.45
N GLU A 130 42.68 -48.89 17.14
CA GLU A 130 43.97 -49.55 16.89
C GLU A 130 44.05 -50.10 15.46
N GLN A 131 42.95 -50.61 14.92
CA GLN A 131 42.86 -51.09 13.54
C GLN A 131 42.95 -49.95 12.51
N GLU A 132 42.33 -48.79 12.76
CA GLU A 132 42.44 -47.61 11.89
C GLU A 132 43.85 -47.02 11.93
N GLU A 133 44.42 -46.82 13.12
CA GLU A 133 45.80 -46.32 13.27
C GLU A 133 46.83 -47.25 12.63
N GLY A 134 46.58 -48.56 12.63
CA GLY A 134 47.40 -49.55 11.96
C GLY A 134 47.36 -49.49 10.42
N LYS A 135 46.30 -48.91 9.82
CA LYS A 135 46.17 -48.76 8.35
C LYS A 135 46.84 -47.50 7.80
N VAL A 136 47.17 -46.54 8.66
CA VAL A 136 47.81 -45.26 8.28
C VAL A 136 49.35 -45.37 8.30
N LYS A 137 49.91 -46.56 8.51
CA LYS A 137 51.34 -46.88 8.39
C LYS A 137 51.62 -47.70 7.12
#